data_AF-A0A8J2YFQ0-F1
#
_entry.id   AF-A0A8J2YFQ0-F1
#
_cell.length_a   1.000
_cell.length_b   1.000
_cell.length_c   1.000
_cell.angle_alpha   90.00
_cell.angle_beta   90.00
_cell.angle_gamma   90.00
#
_symmetry.space_group_name_H-M   'P 1'
#
loop_
_entity.id
_entity.type
_entity.pdbx_description
1 polymer ?
#
loop_
_entity_poly.entity_id
_entity_poly.type
_entity_poly.pdbx_seq_one_letter_code
_entity_poly.pdbx_strand_id
1 'polypeptide(L)'
;MERGAEAITAEWKTVVQRAVGKKRAEWLVQTAQNSIGLTEGLTMARMELQMLLEQYELLMDRLSTQIQELLQSIPGTREMLSIPLVGWATVAGFLSEVGPLKLMTILNS
;
A
#
# COMPACT_ATOMS: atom_id res chain seq x y z
N MET A 1 21.66 3.93 20.87
CA MET A 1 22.36 4.60 19.76
C MET A 1 21.31 5.08 18.76
N GLU A 2 21.12 6.39 18.64
CA GLU A 2 20.24 6.97 17.62
C GLU A 2 20.74 6.57 16.23
N ARG A 3 19.85 6.01 15.40
CA ARG A 3 20.17 5.73 14.00
C ARG A 3 20.26 7.08 13.27
N GLY A 4 21.47 7.51 12.91
CA GLY A 4 21.67 8.70 12.10
C GLY A 4 21.05 8.56 10.70
N ALA A 5 20.93 9.68 9.98
CA ALA A 5 20.29 9.72 8.66
C ALA A 5 20.88 8.72 7.65
N GLU A 6 22.17 8.40 7.76
CA GLU A 6 22.85 7.41 6.93
C GLU A 6 22.33 5.99 7.17
N ALA A 7 22.14 5.59 8.43
CA ALA A 7 21.59 4.28 8.79
C ALA A 7 20.14 4.14 8.34
N ILE A 8 19.33 5.20 8.48
CA ILE A 8 17.93 5.25 8.00
C ILE A 8 17.89 5.11 6.48
N THR A 9 18.76 5.83 5.77
CA THR A 9 18.81 5.76 4.31
C THR A 9 19.28 4.39 3.82
N ALA A 10 20.22 3.74 4.52
CA ALA A 10 20.67 2.39 4.21
C ALA A 10 19.55 1.37 4.38
N GLU A 11 18.78 1.47 5.46
CA GLU A 11 17.59 0.63 5.71
C GLU A 11 16.52 0.85 4.64
N TRP A 12 16.17 2.09 4.32
CA TRP A 12 15.15 2.36 3.30
C TRP A 12 15.51 1.82 1.93
N LYS A 13 16.80 1.82 1.55
CA LYS A 13 17.26 1.25 0.29
C LYS A 13 17.05 -0.26 0.18
N THR A 14 16.89 -0.98 1.29
CA THR A 14 16.60 -2.43 1.24
C THR A 14 15.17 -2.70 0.81
N VAL A 15 14.24 -1.77 1.09
CA VAL A 15 12.79 -1.97 0.89
C VAL A 15 12.21 -1.09 -0.23
N VAL A 16 12.77 0.10 -0.45
CA VAL A 16 12.22 1.12 -1.36
C VAL A 16 13.27 1.56 -2.39
N GLN A 17 13.04 1.24 -3.66
CA GLN A 17 13.99 1.54 -4.74
C GLN A 17 13.91 2.98 -5.26
N ARG A 18 12.78 3.69 -5.07
CA ARG A 18 12.57 5.07 -5.55
C ARG A 18 11.77 5.86 -4.52
N ALA A 19 12.18 7.11 -4.25
CA ALA A 19 11.48 8.16 -3.48
C ALA A 19 11.85 8.42 -2.00
N VAL A 20 12.80 7.70 -1.41
CA VAL A 20 13.28 8.00 -0.03
C VAL A 20 14.80 8.15 -0.01
N GLY A 21 15.27 9.40 -0.08
CA GLY A 21 16.69 9.75 -0.16
C GLY A 21 17.24 10.39 1.11
N LYS A 22 18.56 10.61 1.14
CA LYS A 22 19.32 11.16 2.29
C LYS A 22 18.66 12.42 2.88
N LYS A 23 18.24 13.36 2.03
CA LYS A 23 17.58 14.61 2.45
C LYS A 23 16.32 14.40 3.30
N ARG A 24 15.55 13.34 3.01
CA ARG A 24 14.32 13.02 3.75
C ARG A 24 14.64 12.34 5.09
N ALA A 25 15.70 11.54 5.14
CA ALA A 25 16.20 10.96 6.38
C ALA A 25 16.81 12.02 7.32
N GLU A 26 17.56 12.98 6.77
CA GLU A 26 18.08 14.13 7.52
C GLU A 26 16.95 14.96 8.11
N TRP A 27 15.94 15.29 7.30
CA TRP A 27 14.76 15.99 7.77
C TRP A 27 14.04 15.23 8.88
N LEU A 28 13.86 13.91 8.74
CA LEU A 28 13.24 13.07 9.75
C LEU A 28 14.00 13.12 11.10
N VAL A 29 15.32 12.99 11.07
CA VAL A 29 16.15 13.06 12.29
C VAL A 29 16.05 14.44 12.93
N GLN A 30 16.15 15.50 12.15
CA GLN A 30 16.05 16.87 12.65
C GLN A 30 14.68 17.17 13.27
N THR A 31 13.59 16.73 12.63
CA THR A 31 12.24 16.89 13.17
C THR A 31 12.04 16.06 14.45
N ALA A 32 12.60 14.85 14.51
CA ALA A 32 12.54 14.02 15.72
C ALA A 32 13.30 14.63 16.90
N GLN A 33 14.45 15.28 16.65
CA GLN A 33 15.23 15.97 17.69
C GLN A 33 14.50 17.19 18.27
N ASN A 34 13.72 17.89 17.45
CA ASN A 34 12.94 19.06 17.87
C ASN A 34 11.53 18.71 18.35
N SER A 35 11.18 17.42 18.38
CA SER A 35 9.87 16.95 18.79
C SER A 35 9.74 16.99 20.32
N ILE A 36 8.68 17.64 20.82
CA ILE A 36 8.27 17.62 22.24
C ILE A 36 7.47 16.35 22.62
N GLY A 37 7.57 15.28 21.82
CA GLY A 37 6.71 14.11 21.91
C GLY A 37 6.56 13.55 23.32
N LEU A 38 5.40 12.98 23.63
CA LEU A 38 5.12 12.36 24.93
C LEU A 38 6.22 11.35 25.26
N THR A 39 7.07 11.69 26.24
CA THR A 39 8.11 10.81 26.77
C THR A 39 7.53 9.72 27.67
N GLU A 40 6.36 9.99 28.24
CA GLU A 40 5.58 9.05 29.03
C GLU A 40 4.79 8.11 28.12
N GLY A 41 4.80 6.82 28.41
CA GLY A 41 4.02 5.85 27.63
C GLY A 41 4.62 5.48 26.27
N LEU A 42 5.87 5.86 25.94
CA LEU A 42 6.54 5.50 24.68
C LEU A 42 6.48 3.99 24.37
N THR A 43 6.59 3.14 25.38
CA THR A 43 6.44 1.68 25.21
C THR A 43 5.04 1.32 24.72
N MET A 44 4.00 1.88 25.33
CA MET A 44 2.61 1.65 24.93
C MET A 44 2.31 2.24 23.56
N ALA A 45 2.80 3.46 23.26
CA ALA A 45 2.65 4.07 21.95
C ALA A 45 3.30 3.23 20.83
N ARG A 46 4.48 2.64 21.10
CA ARG A 46 5.11 1.69 20.15
C ARG A 46 4.29 0.42 19.97
N MET A 47 3.77 -0.15 21.05
CA MET A 47 2.90 -1.33 20.99
C MET A 47 1.61 -1.04 20.22
N GLU A 48 0.98 0.11 20.45
CA GLU A 48 -0.22 0.53 19.74
C GLU A 48 0.05 0.73 18.24
N LEU A 49 1.13 1.44 17.88
CA LEU A 49 1.51 1.59 16.47
C LEU A 49 1.79 0.25 15.80
N GLN A 50 2.48 -0.66 16.48
CA GLN A 50 2.72 -2.00 15.97
C GLN A 50 1.40 -2.75 15.74
N MET A 51 0.51 -2.74 16.72
CA MET A 51 -0.81 -3.38 16.62
C MET A 51 -1.65 -2.78 15.48
N LEU A 52 -1.60 -1.46 15.28
CA LEU A 52 -2.31 -0.77 14.20
C LEU A 52 -1.74 -1.16 12.83
N LEU A 53 -0.42 -1.26 12.69
CA LEU A 53 0.22 -1.70 11.44
C LEU A 53 -0.10 -3.17 11.12
N GLU A 54 -0.03 -4.06 12.11
CA GLU A 54 -0.40 -5.47 11.96
C GLU A 54 -1.88 -5.63 11.54
N GLN A 55 -2.78 -4.88 12.17
CA GLN A 55 -4.20 -4.85 11.79
C GLN A 55 -4.40 -4.30 10.37
N TYR A 56 -3.69 -3.24 10.01
CA TYR A 56 -3.76 -2.66 8.67
C TYR A 56 -3.32 -3.66 7.60
N GLU A 57 -2.17 -4.31 7.80
CA GLU A 57 -1.65 -5.31 6.87
C GLU A 57 -2.62 -6.48 6.70
N LEU A 58 -3.18 -7.00 7.80
CA LEU A 58 -4.19 -8.06 7.78
C LEU A 58 -5.46 -7.65 7.00
N LEU A 59 -5.96 -6.44 7.23
CA LEU A 59 -7.15 -5.93 6.55
C LEU A 59 -6.89 -5.73 5.05
N MET A 60 -5.73 -5.20 4.69
CA MET A 60 -5.34 -5.00 3.29
C MET A 60 -5.21 -6.32 2.55
N ASP A 61 -4.59 -7.34 3.16
CA ASP A 61 -4.45 -8.66 2.56
C ASP A 61 -5.83 -9.33 2.35
N ARG A 62 -6.67 -9.30 3.39
CA ARG A 62 -8.03 -9.83 3.33
C ARG A 62 -8.91 -9.12 2.29
N LEU A 63 -8.77 -7.80 2.16
CA LEU A 63 -9.50 -7.03 1.16
C LEU A 63 -9.01 -7.35 -0.25
N SER A 64 -7.70 -7.41 -0.45
CA SER A 64 -7.11 -7.72 -1.76
C SER A 64 -7.50 -9.12 -2.24
N THR A 65 -7.54 -10.11 -1.34
CA THR A 65 -7.98 -11.47 -1.63
C THR A 65 -9.44 -11.50 -2.06
N GLN A 66 -10.33 -10.87 -1.29
CA GLN A 66 -11.75 -10.81 -1.65
C GLN A 66 -12.01 -10.12 -2.99
N ILE A 67 -11.29 -9.03 -3.30
CA ILE A 67 -11.39 -8.36 -4.59
C ILE A 67 -10.95 -9.30 -5.71
N GLN A 68 -9.82 -10.00 -5.55
CA GLN A 68 -9.33 -10.93 -6.56
C GLN A 68 -10.29 -12.10 -6.79
N GLU A 69 -10.88 -12.67 -5.74
CA GLU A 69 -11.91 -13.71 -5.84
C GLU A 69 -13.16 -13.21 -6.58
N LEU A 70 -13.63 -12.00 -6.25
CA LEU A 70 -14.76 -11.37 -6.94
C LEU A 70 -14.46 -11.17 -8.43
N LEU A 71 -13.26 -10.69 -8.75
CA LEU A 71 -12.81 -10.47 -10.13
C LEU A 71 -12.85 -11.77 -10.95
N GLN A 72 -12.50 -12.92 -10.37
CA GLN A 72 -12.59 -14.21 -11.06
C GLN A 72 -14.02 -14.61 -11.44
N SER A 73 -15.03 -14.11 -10.73
CA SER A 73 -16.45 -14.37 -11.05
C SER A 73 -16.97 -13.51 -12.22
N ILE A 74 -16.28 -12.43 -12.57
CA ILE A 74 -16.71 -11.50 -13.62
C ILE A 74 -16.18 -11.98 -14.98
N PRO A 75 -17.06 -12.16 -15.99
CA PRO A 75 -16.64 -12.52 -17.34
C PRO A 75 -15.72 -11.46 -17.95
N GLY A 76 -14.63 -11.89 -18.59
CA GLY A 76 -13.65 -10.99 -19.24
C GLY A 76 -12.46 -10.59 -18.36
N THR A 77 -12.54 -10.81 -17.04
CA THR A 77 -11.44 -10.45 -16.12
C THR A 77 -10.17 -11.25 -16.37
N ARG A 78 -10.28 -12.56 -16.64
CA ARG A 78 -9.10 -13.42 -16.88
C ARG A 78 -8.32 -12.94 -18.11
N GLU A 79 -9.03 -12.54 -19.15
CA GLU A 79 -8.47 -12.00 -20.38
C GLU A 79 -7.77 -10.66 -20.11
N MET A 80 -8.41 -9.77 -19.35
CA MET A 80 -7.80 -8.49 -18.95
C MET A 80 -6.52 -8.68 -18.12
N LEU A 81 -6.52 -9.63 -17.19
CA LEU A 81 -5.34 -9.95 -16.36
C LEU A 81 -4.21 -10.64 -17.11
N SER A 82 -4.47 -11.17 -18.31
CA SER A 82 -3.43 -11.76 -19.17
C SER A 82 -2.60 -10.71 -19.91
N ILE A 83 -3.06 -9.44 -19.93
CA ILE A 83 -2.36 -8.33 -20.56
C ILE A 83 -1.11 -7.99 -19.74
N PRO A 84 0.09 -7.95 -20.34
CA PRO A 84 1.31 -7.57 -19.63
C PRO A 84 1.15 -6.24 -18.90
N LEU A 85 1.63 -6.20 -17.65
CA LEU A 85 1.60 -5.03 -16.75
C LEU A 85 0.20 -4.63 -16.23
N VAL A 86 -0.86 -5.33 -16.59
CA VAL A 86 -2.20 -5.11 -16.04
C VAL A 86 -2.38 -5.98 -14.80
N GLY A 87 -2.50 -5.34 -13.64
CA GLY A 87 -2.75 -6.00 -12.36
C GLY A 87 -4.23 -6.00 -11.94
N TRP A 88 -4.56 -6.81 -10.94
CA TRP A 88 -5.93 -6.90 -10.39
C TRP A 88 -6.49 -5.55 -9.95
N ALA A 89 -5.67 -4.67 -9.36
CA ALA A 89 -6.12 -3.35 -8.91
C ALA A 89 -6.57 -2.47 -10.09
N THR A 90 -5.86 -2.53 -11.21
CA THR A 90 -6.22 -1.82 -12.44
C THR A 90 -7.51 -2.35 -13.03
N VAL A 91 -7.67 -3.68 -13.08
CA VAL A 91 -8.90 -4.32 -13.58
C VAL A 91 -10.09 -4.01 -12.69
N ALA A 92 -9.93 -4.08 -11.37
CA ALA A 92 -10.97 -3.72 -10.41
C ALA A 92 -11.40 -2.25 -10.56
N GLY A 93 -10.43 -1.32 -10.65
CA GLY A 93 -10.69 0.09 -10.88
C GLY A 93 -11.50 0.31 -12.16
N PHE A 94 -11.05 -0.26 -13.28
CA PHE A 94 -11.77 -0.15 -14.55
C PHE A 94 -13.20 -0.70 -14.47
N LEU A 95 -13.38 -1.94 -13.99
CA LEU A 95 -14.71 -2.56 -13.89
C LEU A 95 -15.63 -1.83 -12.90
N SER A 96 -15.08 -1.15 -11.89
CA SER A 96 -15.86 -0.31 -10.97
C SER A 96 -16.45 0.93 -11.65
N GLU A 97 -15.79 1.44 -12.70
CA GLU A 97 -16.25 2.60 -13.47
C GLU A 97 -17.19 2.20 -14.61
N VAL A 98 -16.85 1.14 -15.35
CA VAL A 98 -17.60 0.76 -16.57
C VAL A 98 -18.68 -0.29 -16.33
N GLY A 99 -18.67 -0.97 -15.18
CA GLY A 99 -19.54 -2.10 -14.89
C GLY A 99 -19.17 -3.39 -15.65
N PRO A 100 -20.00 -4.44 -15.57
CA PRO A 100 -19.71 -5.70 -16.23
C PRO A 100 -19.78 -5.56 -17.76
N LEU A 101 -18.77 -6.08 -18.46
CA LEU A 101 -18.63 -6.02 -19.93
C LEU A 101 -19.85 -6.58 -20.69
N LYS A 102 -20.60 -7.49 -20.06
CA LYS A 102 -21.78 -8.13 -20.65
C LYS A 102 -22.93 -7.15 -20.94
N LEU A 103 -22.98 -6.00 -20.26
CA LEU A 103 -23.99 -4.97 -20.53
C LEU A 103 -23.69 -4.15 -21.80
N MET A 104 -22.41 -4.01 -22.17
CA MET A 104 -21.98 -3.18 -23.30
C MET A 104 -22.31 -3.80 -24.66
N THR A 105 -22.48 -5.12 -24.76
CA THR A 105 -22.80 -5.78 -26.03
C THR A 105 -24.23 -5.51 -26.51
N ILE A 106 -25.15 -5.10 -25.63
CA ILE A 106 -26.59 -4.95 -25.96
C ILE A 106 -26.94 -3.53 -26.45
N LEU A 107 -26.00 -2.58 -26.42
CA LEU A 107 -26.24 -1.20 -26.90
C LEU A 107 -25.74 -0.95 -28.35
N ASN A 108 -25.23 -1.98 -29.04
CA ASN A 108 -24.72 -1.87 -30.42
C ASN A 108 -25.30 -2.93 -31.38
N SER A 109 -26.48 -3.48 -31.07
CA SER A 109 -27.19 -4.46 -31.92
C SER A 109 -28.58 -3.97 -32.29
#